data_AF-A0A7Z0DK87-F1
#
_entry.id   AF-A0A7Z0DK87-F1
#
_cell.length_a   1.000
_cell.length_b   1.000
_cell.length_c   1.000
_cell.angle_alpha   90.00
_cell.angle_beta   90.00
_cell.angle_gamma   90.00
#
_symmetry.space_group_name_H-M   'P 1'
#
loop_
_entity.id
_entity.type
_entity.pdbx_description
1 polymer ?
#
loop_
_entity_poly.entity_id
_entity_poly.type
_entity_poly.pdbx_seq_one_letter_code
_entity_poly.pdbx_strand_id
1 'polypeptide(L)'
;MKLLVRLAVIVGGSLLYPIVLNLFPSEDANIGAGLLYFGLLFVVSGLWGLWDGRHAEALSPVFLRWTVVAIVTGLVFPIRIWSVEGVDFDVLWSDLAFLTPFVAGLVLAPAAAGIAIGKAVGSSDRELPRSTPQHPPL
;
A
#
# COMPACT_ATOMS: atom_id res chain seq x y z
N MET A 1 -12.16 3.84 -10.86
CA MET A 1 -12.08 2.38 -10.62
C MET A 1 -10.80 1.95 -9.91
N LYS A 2 -9.59 2.25 -10.41
CA LYS A 2 -8.32 1.78 -9.80
C LYS A 2 -8.14 2.10 -8.30
N LEU A 3 -8.61 3.27 -7.84
CA LEU A 3 -8.53 3.65 -6.42
C LEU A 3 -9.46 2.81 -5.52
N LEU A 4 -10.70 2.61 -5.96
CA LEU A 4 -11.70 1.82 -5.21
C LEU A 4 -11.27 0.36 -5.06
N VAL A 5 -10.66 -0.23 -6.09
CA VAL A 5 -10.12 -1.59 -6.00
C VAL A 5 -8.96 -1.67 -5.00
N ARG A 6 -8.09 -0.67 -4.94
CA ARG A 6 -6.99 -0.63 -3.95
C ARG A 6 -7.51 -0.51 -2.54
N LEU A 7 -8.49 0.39 -2.33
CA LEU A 7 -9.16 0.52 -1.05
C LEU A 7 -9.82 -0.80 -0.68
N ALA A 8 -10.57 -1.43 -1.60
CA ALA A 8 -11.21 -2.72 -1.33
C ALA A 8 -10.21 -3.82 -0.97
N VAL A 9 -9.05 -3.91 -1.64
CA VAL A 9 -8.04 -4.94 -1.36
C VAL A 9 -7.30 -4.66 -0.05
N ILE A 10 -6.84 -3.43 0.15
CA ILE A 10 -6.03 -3.08 1.31
C ILE A 10 -6.90 -2.97 2.56
N VAL A 11 -7.96 -2.15 2.51
CA VAL A 11 -8.89 -1.98 3.64
C VAL A 11 -9.69 -3.25 3.89
N GLY A 12 -10.14 -3.94 2.84
CA GLY A 12 -10.83 -5.22 3.00
C GLY A 12 -9.93 -6.29 3.63
N GLY A 13 -8.66 -6.35 3.21
CA GLY A 13 -7.66 -7.21 3.86
C GLY A 13 -7.44 -6.86 5.34
N SER A 14 -7.38 -5.57 5.68
CA SER A 14 -7.29 -5.09 7.07
C SER A 14 -8.48 -5.51 7.91
N LEU A 15 -9.70 -5.53 7.34
CA LEU A 15 -10.92 -5.92 8.06
C LEU A 15 -11.02 -7.43 8.30
N LEU A 16 -10.31 -8.26 7.52
CA LEU A 16 -10.25 -9.71 7.70
C LEU A 16 -9.25 -10.15 8.77
N TYR A 17 -8.32 -9.26 9.16
CA TYR A 17 -7.32 -9.49 10.21
C TYR A 17 -7.87 -10.12 11.52
N PRO A 18 -8.98 -9.62 12.13
CA PRO A 18 -9.56 -10.23 13.32
C PRO A 18 -10.08 -11.66 13.12
N ILE A 19 -10.48 -12.05 11.91
CA ILE A 19 -10.89 -13.43 11.62
C ILE A 19 -9.68 -14.36 11.68
N VAL A 20 -8.52 -13.88 11.20
CA VAL A 20 -7.25 -14.61 11.26
C VAL A 20 -6.78 -14.78 12.71
N LEU A 21 -6.91 -13.73 13.54
CA LEU A 21 -6.58 -13.82 14.97
C LEU A 21 -7.42 -14.86 15.71
N ASN A 22 -8.71 -14.97 15.39
CA ASN A 22 -9.59 -15.99 15.99
C ASN A 22 -9.19 -17.43 15.63
N LEU A 23 -8.45 -17.65 14.53
CA LEU A 23 -7.95 -18.96 14.14
C LEU A 23 -6.67 -19.36 14.90
N PHE A 24 -5.99 -18.40 15.53
CA PHE A 24 -4.75 -18.62 16.29
C PHE A 24 -4.80 -17.89 17.64
N PRO A 25 -5.53 -18.42 18.64
CA PRO A 25 -5.86 -17.70 19.87
C PRO A 25 -4.73 -17.58 20.91
N SER A 26 -3.50 -18.05 20.64
CA SER A 26 -2.39 -17.91 21.58
C SER A 26 -1.79 -16.49 21.55
N GLU A 27 -1.34 -15.98 22.69
CA GLU A 27 -0.74 -14.64 22.79
C GLU A 27 0.46 -14.47 21.84
N ASP A 28 1.30 -15.50 21.68
CA ASP A 28 2.41 -15.50 20.73
C ASP A 28 1.95 -15.40 19.27
N ALA A 29 0.78 -15.96 18.96
CA ALA A 29 0.22 -15.89 17.62
C ALA A 29 -0.32 -14.49 17.28
N ASN A 30 -0.70 -13.68 18.28
CA ASN A 30 -1.14 -12.31 18.07
C ASN A 30 0.02 -11.41 17.60
N ILE A 31 1.23 -11.59 18.15
CA ILE A 31 2.45 -10.88 17.69
C ILE A 31 2.79 -11.31 16.26
N GLY A 32 2.76 -12.62 15.99
CA GLY A 32 3.03 -13.18 14.66
C GLY A 32 2.03 -12.71 13.60
N ALA A 33 0.74 -12.64 13.94
CA ALA A 33 -0.30 -12.15 13.04
C ALA A 33 -0.09 -10.68 12.69
N GLY A 34 0.26 -9.82 13.66
CA GLY A 34 0.55 -8.41 13.41
C GLY A 34 1.71 -8.24 12.44
N LEU A 35 2.80 -8.98 12.64
CA LEU A 35 3.95 -9.00 11.74
C LEU A 35 3.59 -9.49 10.33
N LEU A 36 2.80 -10.56 10.22
CA LEU A 36 2.32 -11.06 8.93
C LEU A 36 1.46 -10.03 8.20
N TYR A 37 0.57 -9.35 8.93
CA TYR A 37 -0.26 -8.28 8.38
C TYR A 37 0.59 -7.11 7.87
N PHE A 38 1.55 -6.62 8.67
CA PHE A 38 2.46 -5.56 8.25
C PHE A 38 3.32 -5.97 7.05
N GLY A 39 3.82 -7.22 7.05
CA GLY A 39 4.55 -7.79 5.93
C GLY A 39 3.71 -7.84 4.65
N LEU A 40 2.43 -8.24 4.77
CA LEU A 40 1.50 -8.28 3.63
C LEU A 40 1.24 -6.87 3.08
N LEU A 41 0.98 -5.89 3.94
CA LEU A 41 0.84 -4.48 3.53
C LEU A 41 2.07 -4.01 2.77
N PHE A 42 3.26 -4.30 3.30
CA PHE A 42 4.52 -3.90 2.68
C PHE A 42 4.68 -4.50 1.29
N VAL A 43 4.50 -5.81 1.15
CA VAL A 43 4.67 -6.54 -0.12
C VAL A 43 3.64 -6.11 -1.15
N VAL A 44 2.35 -6.07 -0.78
CA VAL A 44 1.26 -5.70 -1.70
C VAL A 44 1.41 -4.26 -2.16
N SER A 45 1.73 -3.34 -1.25
CA SER A 45 1.92 -1.93 -1.57
C SER A 45 3.14 -1.73 -2.48
N GLY A 46 4.24 -2.42 -2.21
CA GLY A 46 5.44 -2.36 -3.04
C GLY A 46 5.24 -2.91 -4.45
N LEU A 47 4.67 -4.11 -4.58
CA LEU A 47 4.43 -4.75 -5.88
C LEU A 47 3.42 -3.97 -6.72
N TRP A 48 2.36 -3.46 -6.11
CA TRP A 48 1.37 -2.67 -6.83
C TRP A 48 1.89 -1.26 -7.15
N GLY A 49 2.69 -0.66 -6.27
CA GLY A 49 3.44 0.56 -6.58
C GLY A 49 4.36 0.38 -7.78
N LEU A 50 5.08 -0.74 -7.86
CA LEU A 50 5.92 -1.12 -9.00
C LEU A 50 5.12 -1.21 -10.29
N TRP A 51 3.99 -1.93 -10.26
CA TRP A 51 3.10 -2.04 -11.40
C TRP A 51 2.59 -0.67 -11.86
N ASP A 52 2.18 0.18 -10.92
CA ASP A 52 1.69 1.52 -11.21
C ASP A 52 2.78 2.40 -11.83
N GLY A 53 3.99 2.39 -11.28
CA GLY A 53 5.12 3.17 -11.80
C GLY A 53 5.45 2.84 -13.23
N ARG A 54 5.42 1.55 -13.59
CA ARG A 54 5.64 1.07 -14.97
C ARG A 54 4.61 1.59 -15.96
N HIS A 55 3.36 1.72 -15.53
CA HIS A 55 2.24 2.13 -16.39
C HIS A 55 1.86 3.60 -16.23
N ALA A 56 2.64 4.38 -15.46
CA ALA A 56 2.35 5.77 -15.17
C ALA A 56 2.85 6.69 -16.29
N GLU A 57 1.94 7.46 -16.89
CA GLU A 57 2.30 8.60 -17.73
C GLU A 57 2.90 9.73 -16.88
N ALA A 58 2.27 10.03 -15.74
CA ALA A 58 2.74 10.99 -14.74
C ALA A 58 2.80 10.37 -13.33
N LEU A 59 3.81 10.75 -12.55
CA LEU A 59 4.03 10.20 -11.20
C LEU A 59 3.13 10.83 -10.13
N SER A 60 2.85 12.15 -10.24
CA SER A 60 2.10 12.88 -9.22
C SER A 60 0.69 12.32 -8.97
N PRO A 61 -0.13 11.94 -9.96
CA PRO A 61 -1.47 11.40 -9.69
C PRO A 61 -1.42 10.00 -9.08
N VAL A 62 -0.37 9.23 -9.38
CA VAL A 62 -0.17 7.90 -8.80
C VAL A 62 0.23 8.02 -7.34
N PHE A 63 1.18 8.89 -7.03
CA PHE A 63 1.61 9.15 -5.66
C PHE A 63 0.44 9.64 -4.80
N LEU A 64 -0.35 10.61 -5.27
CA LEU A 64 -1.53 11.11 -4.55
C LEU A 64 -2.54 10.01 -4.22
N ARG A 65 -2.78 9.08 -5.16
CA ARG A 65 -3.67 7.93 -4.90
C ARG A 65 -3.14 7.05 -3.78
N TRP A 66 -1.83 6.79 -3.77
CA TRP A 66 -1.20 6.02 -2.70
C TRP A 66 -1.16 6.76 -1.36
N THR A 67 -1.03 8.08 -1.37
CA THR A 67 -1.18 8.90 -0.16
C THR A 67 -2.58 8.75 0.43
N VAL A 68 -3.62 8.83 -0.39
CA VAL A 68 -5.02 8.62 0.08
C VAL A 68 -5.19 7.20 0.63
N VAL A 69 -4.69 6.18 -0.06
CA VAL A 69 -4.77 4.79 0.40
C VAL A 69 -4.05 4.62 1.75
N ALA A 70 -2.86 5.20 1.91
CA ALA A 70 -2.08 5.12 3.14
C ALA A 70 -2.80 5.79 4.31
N ILE A 71 -3.36 6.99 4.11
CA ILE A 71 -4.15 7.70 5.14
C ILE A 71 -5.36 6.86 5.55
N VAL A 72 -6.15 6.40 4.58
CA VAL A 72 -7.34 5.61 4.87
C VAL A 72 -6.98 4.32 5.62
N THR A 73 -5.94 3.61 5.18
CA THR A 73 -5.48 2.37 5.82
C THR A 73 -4.97 2.62 7.24
N GLY A 74 -4.22 3.70 7.45
CA GLY A 74 -3.72 4.08 8.78
C GLY A 74 -4.84 4.38 9.77
N LEU A 75 -5.96 4.95 9.30
CA LEU A 75 -7.11 5.27 10.14
C LEU A 75 -7.98 4.06 10.52
N VAL A 76 -7.88 2.93 9.80
CA VAL A 76 -8.72 1.74 10.05
C VAL A 76 -8.57 1.23 11.48
N PHE A 77 -7.34 1.11 11.99
CA PHE A 77 -7.09 0.53 13.31
C PHE A 77 -7.52 1.43 14.47
N PRO A 78 -7.10 2.71 14.56
CA PRO A 78 -7.56 3.60 15.62
C PRO A 78 -9.09 3.67 15.72
N ILE A 79 -9.77 3.81 14.58
CA ILE A 79 -11.25 3.89 14.54
C ILE A 79 -11.87 2.56 15.00
N ARG A 80 -11.28 1.43 14.61
CA ARG A 80 -11.76 0.11 15.03
C ARG A 80 -11.56 -0.11 16.53
N ILE A 81 -10.36 0.14 17.06
CA ILE A 81 -10.04 -0.03 18.49
C ILE A 81 -11.01 0.80 19.32
N TRP A 82 -11.15 2.08 18.98
CA TRP A 82 -12.07 3.01 19.64
C TRP A 82 -13.55 2.57 19.58
N SER A 83 -13.99 1.92 18.49
CA SER A 83 -15.37 1.46 18.34
C SER A 83 -15.66 0.11 18.99
N VAL A 84 -14.64 -0.74 19.20
CA VAL A 84 -14.82 -2.11 19.70
C VAL A 84 -14.45 -2.24 21.18
N GLU A 85 -13.39 -1.58 21.63
CA GLU A 85 -12.82 -1.76 22.97
C GLU A 85 -13.32 -0.73 23.99
N GLY A 86 -13.97 0.34 23.52
CA GLY A 86 -14.57 1.38 24.35
C GLY A 86 -14.22 2.78 23.85
N VAL A 87 -15.14 3.73 24.06
CA VAL A 87 -14.96 5.14 23.65
C VAL A 87 -13.98 5.82 24.60
N ASP A 88 -12.69 5.64 24.35
CA ASP A 88 -11.59 6.31 25.04
C ASP A 88 -10.86 7.25 24.06
N PHE A 89 -10.96 8.55 24.31
CA PHE A 89 -10.38 9.57 23.46
C PHE A 89 -8.87 9.72 23.63
N ASP A 90 -8.32 9.35 24.80
CA ASP A 90 -6.88 9.39 25.04
C ASP A 90 -6.19 8.28 24.24
N VAL A 91 -6.79 7.08 24.23
CA VAL A 91 -6.34 5.95 23.38
C VAL A 91 -6.46 6.32 21.90
N LEU A 92 -7.61 6.85 21.46
CA LEU A 92 -7.79 7.27 20.07
C LEU A 92 -6.75 8.31 19.65
N TRP A 93 -6.48 9.31 20.48
CA TRP A 93 -5.49 10.34 20.19
C TRP A 93 -4.08 9.76 20.09
N SER A 94 -3.72 8.86 21.01
CA SER A 94 -2.45 8.13 20.98
C SER A 94 -2.30 7.32 19.68
N ASP A 95 -3.32 6.57 19.29
CA ASP A 95 -3.30 5.76 18.06
C ASP A 95 -3.26 6.62 16.80
N LEU A 96 -3.94 7.77 16.79
CA LEU A 96 -3.83 8.74 15.70
C LEU A 96 -2.43 9.35 15.61
N ALA A 97 -1.76 9.59 16.74
CA ALA A 97 -0.43 10.18 16.77
C ALA A 97 0.70 9.19 16.42
N PHE A 98 0.56 7.91 16.79
CA PHE A 98 1.64 6.93 16.67
C PHE A 98 1.32 5.76 15.72
N LEU A 99 0.16 5.13 15.88
CA LEU A 99 -0.22 3.95 15.09
C LEU A 99 -0.55 4.32 13.64
N THR A 100 -1.31 5.39 13.44
CA THR A 100 -1.72 5.87 12.11
C THR A 100 -0.53 6.20 11.21
N PRO A 101 0.46 7.03 11.61
CA PRO A 101 1.61 7.31 10.75
C PRO A 101 2.49 6.08 10.52
N PHE A 102 2.57 5.16 11.48
CA PHE A 102 3.29 3.90 11.30
C PHE A 102 2.65 3.03 10.21
N VAL A 103 1.35 2.77 10.29
CA VAL A 103 0.61 1.96 9.30
C VAL A 103 0.56 2.67 7.94
N ALA A 104 0.33 3.98 7.92
CA ALA A 104 0.38 4.77 6.70
C ALA A 104 1.77 4.72 6.06
N GLY A 105 2.84 4.77 6.86
CA GLY A 105 4.22 4.62 6.40
C GLY A 105 4.49 3.25 5.78
N LEU A 106 4.00 2.17 6.41
CA LEU A 106 4.08 0.79 5.89
C LEU A 106 3.39 0.60 4.54
N VAL A 107 2.44 1.46 4.18
CA VAL A 107 1.79 1.46 2.86
C VAL A 107 2.51 2.40 1.90
N LEU A 108 2.71 3.66 2.30
CA LEU A 108 3.20 4.71 1.42
C LEU A 108 4.66 4.52 1.04
N ALA A 109 5.53 4.14 1.97
CA ALA A 109 6.95 4.01 1.72
C ALA A 109 7.28 2.90 0.69
N PRO A 110 6.81 1.64 0.84
CA PRO A 110 7.04 0.62 -0.17
C PRO A 110 6.32 0.94 -1.49
N ALA A 111 5.13 1.53 -1.46
CA ALA A 111 4.45 1.97 -2.69
C ALA A 111 5.28 3.02 -3.45
N ALA A 112 5.81 4.03 -2.75
CA ALA A 112 6.65 5.07 -3.34
C ALA A 112 7.94 4.48 -3.94
N ALA A 113 8.60 3.57 -3.22
CA ALA A 113 9.77 2.86 -3.71
C ALA A 113 9.42 2.04 -4.97
N GLY A 114 8.32 1.29 -4.93
CA GLY A 114 7.80 0.55 -6.08
C GLY A 114 7.56 1.46 -7.28
N ILE A 115 6.84 2.58 -7.10
CA ILE A 115 6.56 3.55 -8.17
C ILE A 115 7.85 4.06 -8.81
N ALA A 116 8.84 4.44 -8.00
CA ALA A 116 10.11 4.96 -8.48
C ALA A 116 10.86 3.91 -9.32
N ILE A 117 10.98 2.68 -8.79
CA ILE A 117 11.62 1.55 -9.50
C ILE A 117 10.85 1.24 -10.79
N GLY A 118 9.52 1.20 -10.73
CA GLY A 118 8.68 0.86 -11.86
C GLY A 118 8.81 1.86 -13.01
N LYS A 119 8.89 3.15 -12.67
CA LYS A 119 9.10 4.20 -13.67
C LYS A 119 10.48 4.15 -14.30
N ALA A 120 11.52 3.87 -13.50
CA ALA A 120 12.88 3.71 -14.00
C ALA A 120 12.95 2.56 -15.02
N VAL A 121 12.39 1.39 -14.68
CA VAL A 121 12.40 0.23 -15.56
C VAL A 121 11.56 0.45 -16.82
N GLY A 122 10.37 1.04 -16.72
CA GLY A 122 9.49 1.26 -17.87
C GLY A 122 10.00 2.34 -18.85
N SER A 123 10.88 3.25 -18.40
CA SER A 123 11.51 4.25 -19.27
C SER A 123 12.60 3.64 -20.13
N SER A 124 13.39 2.71 -19.58
CA SER A 124 14.46 2.02 -20.31
C SER A 124 13.95 1.17 -21.49
N ASP A 125 12.77 0.56 -21.37
CA ASP A 125 12.16 -0.20 -22.47
C ASP A 125 11.73 0.67 -23.66
N ARG A 126 11.51 1.98 -23.45
CA ARG A 126 11.09 2.93 -24.50
C ARG A 126 12.24 3.61 -25.23
N GLU A 127 13.44 3.64 -24.64
CA GLU A 127 14.62 4.32 -25.22
C GLU A 127 15.42 3.45 -26.19
N LEU A 128 15.12 2.15 -26.33
CA LEU A 128 15.74 1.32 -27.36
C LEU A 128 15.34 1.84 -28.76
N PRO A 129 16.29 2.36 -29.56
CA PRO A 129 15.98 2.86 -30.89
C PRO A 129 15.41 1.72 -31.74
N ARG A 130 14.22 1.89 -32.29
CA ARG A 130 13.81 1.10 -33.46
C ARG A 130 14.76 1.48 -34.58
N SER A 131 15.80 0.69 -34.76
CA SER A 131 16.63 0.66 -35.95
C SER A 131 15.76 0.21 -37.13
N THR A 132 14.91 1.09 -37.65
CA THR A 132 14.28 0.88 -38.96
C THR A 132 15.39 0.96 -39.99
N PRO A 133 15.67 -0.12 -40.75
CA PRO A 133 16.58 -0.05 -41.88
C PRO A 133 15.97 0.91 -42.90
N GLN A 134 16.57 2.08 -43.09
CA GLN A 134 16.28 2.91 -44.26
C GLN A 134 16.76 2.14 -45.49
N HIS A 135 15.83 1.51 -46.20
CA HIS A 135 16.10 1.04 -47.56
C HIS A 135 16.18 2.27 -48.48
N PRO A 136 17.31 2.52 -49.16
CA PRO A 136 17.37 3.56 -50.18
C PRO A 136 16.53 3.15 -51.40
N PRO A 137 15.77 4.09 -52.01
CA PRO A 137 15.11 3.84 -53.28
C PRO A 137 16.17 3.77 -54.40
N LEU A 138 16.07 2.73 -55.24
CA LEU A 138 16.76 2.61 -56.52
C LEU A 138 15.91 3.24 -57.62
#